data_AF-A0A9Q9ILK5-F1
#
_entry.id   AF-A0A9Q9ILK5-F1
#
_cell.length_a   1.000
_cell.length_b   1.000
_cell.length_c   1.000
_cell.angle_alpha   90.00
_cell.angle_beta   90.00
_cell.angle_gamma   90.00
#
_symmetry.space_group_name_H-M   'P 1'
#
loop_
_entity.id
_entity.type
_entity.pdbx_description
1 polymer ?
#
loop_
_entity_poly.entity_id
_entity_poly.type
_entity_poly.pdbx_seq_one_letter_code
_entity_poly.pdbx_strand_id
1 'polypeptide(L)'
;MDSMRWLGPRRVEVVCAAPDQDALDTMLRRHGLVASAPPQFFPDTMTAHVDVLPHGVLPDLDTITVGAAAGLDEQEVDDYLEHLRQQAATFEPLNRPAIRGDWVRLDLAATVAEVAVDHGRAHDVLHEVGRDHALPGLDEAVTGLGPGDVTTIETVLVGGPQQGRTATVSLTVRAVLRRVTPALGDEFAARIGEFTGLAELRAAIRARLVARAADYDHIAACRSAVRQAADAAGVAAPESLVRWELRRHKDRLTAALGRYGVSMAECLTAEGATEDEADAELSAVIAGQLRAELTLDLIAHRYAIGATDAEVAEEARRPGPASRTGGYDPSSPRANVLRGKALVLLMSRVRTAHG
;
A
#
# COMPACT_ATOMS: atom_id res chain seq x y z
N MET A 1 -12.94 -12.25 -46.98
CA MET A 1 -14.19 -11.83 -46.32
C MET A 1 -13.84 -11.64 -44.87
N ASP A 2 -13.88 -10.41 -44.39
CA ASP A 2 -13.69 -10.14 -42.97
C ASP A 2 -14.93 -10.61 -42.22
N SER A 3 -14.75 -11.43 -41.18
CA SER A 3 -15.89 -11.96 -40.42
C SER A 3 -15.56 -12.06 -38.95
N MET A 4 -16.60 -11.88 -38.12
CA MET A 4 -16.48 -11.84 -36.67
C MET A 4 -17.42 -12.86 -36.04
N ARG A 5 -16.89 -13.71 -35.18
CA ARG A 5 -17.67 -14.72 -34.46
C ARG A 5 -17.36 -14.72 -32.98
N TRP A 6 -18.38 -14.66 -32.15
CA TRP A 6 -18.22 -14.82 -30.70
C TRP A 6 -17.88 -16.26 -30.35
N LEU A 7 -16.78 -16.44 -29.62
CA LEU A 7 -16.35 -17.72 -29.04
C LEU A 7 -16.75 -17.85 -27.56
N GLY A 8 -17.25 -16.77 -26.96
CA GLY A 8 -17.70 -16.69 -25.58
C GLY A 8 -18.26 -15.29 -25.28
N PRO A 9 -18.56 -14.96 -24.02
CA PRO A 9 -19.15 -13.67 -23.64
C PRO A 9 -18.22 -12.47 -23.86
N ARG A 10 -16.90 -12.71 -23.95
CA ARG A 10 -15.86 -11.66 -24.08
C ARG A 10 -14.71 -12.02 -25.02
N ARG A 11 -14.84 -13.13 -25.75
CA ARG A 11 -13.83 -13.60 -26.70
C ARG A 11 -14.43 -13.64 -28.08
N VAL A 12 -13.74 -13.02 -29.02
CA VAL A 12 -14.18 -12.93 -30.40
C VAL A 12 -13.08 -13.45 -31.31
N GLU A 13 -13.49 -14.33 -32.20
CA GLU A 13 -12.71 -14.75 -33.35
C GLU A 13 -12.91 -13.73 -34.45
N VAL A 14 -11.80 -13.20 -34.94
CA VAL A 14 -11.78 -12.28 -36.06
C VAL A 14 -11.00 -12.93 -37.18
N VAL A 15 -11.66 -13.09 -38.33
CA VAL A 15 -11.01 -13.48 -39.58
C VAL A 15 -10.71 -12.21 -40.35
N CYS A 16 -9.43 -11.88 -40.52
CA CYS A 16 -8.97 -10.69 -41.24
C CYS A 16 -8.29 -11.09 -42.55
N ALA A 17 -8.52 -10.34 -43.63
CA ALA A 17 -7.82 -10.56 -44.89
C ALA A 17 -6.28 -10.38 -44.80
N ALA A 18 -5.80 -9.64 -43.79
CA ALA A 18 -4.38 -9.48 -43.46
C ALA A 18 -4.18 -9.66 -41.94
N PRO A 19 -3.15 -10.41 -41.49
CA PRO A 19 -2.85 -10.61 -40.08
C PRO A 19 -2.07 -9.41 -39.51
N ASP A 20 -2.63 -8.21 -39.63
CA ASP A 20 -2.04 -6.98 -39.11
C ASP A 20 -2.90 -6.35 -37.99
N GLN A 21 -2.25 -5.64 -37.07
CA GLN A 21 -2.87 -5.06 -35.88
C GLN A 21 -3.85 -3.92 -36.21
N ASP A 22 -3.56 -3.13 -37.24
CA ASP A 22 -4.35 -1.95 -37.60
C ASP A 22 -5.69 -2.32 -38.23
N ALA A 23 -5.71 -3.35 -39.06
CA ALA A 23 -6.91 -3.93 -39.66
C ALA A 23 -7.81 -4.53 -38.57
N LEU A 24 -7.23 -5.26 -37.61
CA LEU A 24 -7.95 -5.82 -36.48
C LEU A 24 -8.57 -4.71 -35.62
N ASP A 25 -7.79 -3.73 -35.18
CA ASP A 25 -8.28 -2.63 -34.36
C ASP A 25 -9.38 -1.83 -35.07
N THR A 26 -9.26 -1.64 -36.39
CA THR A 26 -10.27 -0.98 -37.21
C THR A 26 -11.57 -1.78 -37.26
N MET A 27 -11.49 -3.10 -37.35
CA MET A 27 -12.65 -3.98 -37.36
C MET A 27 -13.33 -4.01 -35.98
N LEU A 28 -12.57 -4.14 -34.89
CA LEU A 28 -13.11 -4.08 -33.53
C LEU A 28 -13.83 -2.75 -33.27
N ARG A 29 -13.23 -1.63 -33.67
CA ARG A 29 -13.84 -0.29 -33.55
C ARG A 29 -15.17 -0.16 -34.29
N ARG A 30 -15.33 -0.75 -35.48
CA ARG A 30 -16.63 -0.74 -36.21
C ARG A 30 -17.74 -1.43 -35.44
N HIS A 31 -17.39 -2.42 -34.61
CA HIS A 31 -18.34 -3.14 -33.75
C HIS A 31 -18.43 -2.54 -32.33
N GLY A 32 -17.77 -1.40 -32.08
CA GLY A 32 -17.73 -0.75 -30.77
C GLY A 32 -16.88 -1.50 -29.74
N LEU A 33 -16.02 -2.42 -30.17
CA LEU A 33 -15.21 -3.28 -29.33
C LEU A 33 -13.78 -2.74 -29.23
N VAL A 34 -13.12 -3.02 -28.11
CA VAL A 34 -11.71 -2.68 -27.89
C VAL A 34 -10.97 -3.93 -27.43
N ALA A 35 -9.85 -4.24 -28.09
CA ALA A 35 -8.99 -5.36 -27.67
C ALA A 35 -8.41 -5.09 -26.28
N SER A 36 -8.61 -6.04 -25.36
CA SER A 36 -8.11 -5.97 -23.99
C SER A 36 -6.61 -6.31 -23.88
N ALA A 37 -6.11 -7.17 -24.77
CA ALA A 37 -4.71 -7.59 -24.84
C ALA A 37 -4.27 -7.69 -26.32
N PRO A 38 -2.95 -7.75 -26.60
CA PRO A 38 -2.46 -8.06 -27.93
C PRO A 38 -3.12 -9.35 -28.46
N PRO A 39 -3.62 -9.34 -29.71
CA PRO A 39 -4.29 -10.49 -30.30
C PRO A 39 -3.36 -11.69 -30.45
N GLN A 40 -3.93 -12.88 -30.35
CA GLN A 40 -3.23 -14.10 -30.72
C GLN A 40 -3.51 -14.40 -32.19
N PHE A 41 -2.49 -14.26 -33.05
CA PHE A 41 -2.59 -14.56 -34.48
C PHE A 41 -2.29 -16.03 -34.77
N PHE A 42 -3.12 -16.63 -35.61
CA PHE A 42 -2.96 -17.98 -36.15
C PHE A 42 -2.61 -17.88 -37.65
N PRO A 43 -1.31 -17.94 -38.01
CA PRO A 43 -0.85 -17.69 -39.38
C PRO A 43 -1.42 -18.68 -40.41
N ASP A 44 -1.74 -19.90 -39.99
CA ASP A 44 -2.27 -20.95 -40.87
C ASP A 44 -3.74 -20.73 -41.27
N THR A 45 -4.46 -19.80 -40.63
CA THR A 45 -5.91 -19.61 -40.81
C THR A 45 -6.34 -18.16 -40.98
N MET A 46 -5.42 -17.18 -41.06
CA MET A 46 -5.74 -15.74 -41.09
C MET A 46 -6.72 -15.31 -39.99
N THR A 47 -6.65 -15.97 -38.84
CA THR A 47 -7.59 -15.82 -37.73
C THR A 47 -6.86 -15.22 -36.52
N ALA A 48 -7.52 -14.30 -35.82
CA ALA A 48 -7.05 -13.73 -34.57
C ALA A 48 -8.09 -13.98 -33.47
N HIS A 49 -7.64 -14.48 -32.32
CA HIS A 49 -8.49 -14.53 -31.12
C HIS A 49 -8.23 -13.30 -30.28
N VAL A 50 -9.31 -12.57 -29.98
CA VAL A 50 -9.26 -11.31 -29.25
C VAL A 50 -10.20 -11.38 -28.07
N ASP A 51 -9.65 -11.12 -26.89
CA ASP A 51 -10.46 -10.80 -25.72
C ASP A 51 -10.81 -9.31 -25.76
N VAL A 52 -12.09 -8.97 -25.67
CA VAL A 52 -12.58 -7.59 -25.74
C VAL A 52 -12.89 -7.04 -24.35
N LEU A 53 -12.83 -5.71 -24.21
CA LEU A 53 -13.25 -5.04 -22.98
C LEU A 53 -14.71 -5.40 -22.62
N PRO A 54 -15.06 -5.43 -21.32
CA PRO A 54 -16.41 -5.75 -20.90
C PRO A 54 -17.42 -4.73 -21.45
N HIS A 55 -18.48 -5.21 -22.09
CA HIS A 55 -19.67 -4.43 -22.44
C HIS A 55 -20.74 -4.63 -21.36
N GLY A 56 -20.65 -3.87 -20.27
CA GLY A 56 -21.62 -3.90 -19.17
C GLY A 56 -22.67 -2.79 -19.31
N VAL A 57 -23.88 -3.04 -18.83
CA VAL A 57 -24.89 -1.99 -18.62
C VAL A 57 -24.69 -1.46 -17.21
N LEU A 58 -24.26 -0.21 -17.09
CA LEU A 58 -24.12 0.44 -15.78
C LEU A 58 -25.47 0.60 -15.10
N PRO A 59 -25.56 0.40 -13.78
CA PRO A 59 -26.76 0.78 -13.03
C PRO A 59 -26.96 2.29 -13.09
N ASP A 60 -28.13 2.73 -12.64
CA ASP A 60 -28.29 4.13 -12.27
C ASP A 60 -27.36 4.44 -11.08
N LEU A 61 -26.45 5.41 -11.28
CA LEU A 61 -25.41 5.75 -10.30
C LEU A 61 -26.03 6.29 -9.00
N ASP A 62 -27.22 6.88 -9.09
CA ASP A 62 -27.94 7.45 -7.94
C ASP A 62 -28.42 6.34 -6.97
N THR A 63 -28.42 5.07 -7.39
CA THR A 63 -28.77 3.93 -6.55
C THR A 63 -27.64 3.46 -5.66
N ILE A 64 -26.39 3.82 -5.97
CA ILE A 64 -25.20 3.39 -5.23
C ILE A 64 -25.14 4.15 -3.90
N THR A 65 -24.86 3.41 -2.82
CA THR A 65 -24.84 3.97 -1.46
C THR A 65 -23.51 3.69 -0.78
N VAL A 66 -22.86 4.71 -0.21
CA VAL A 66 -21.63 4.58 0.58
C VAL A 66 -21.88 4.91 2.04
N GLY A 67 -21.07 4.32 2.93
CA GLY A 67 -21.15 4.62 4.36
C GLY A 67 -20.80 6.08 4.64
N ALA A 68 -21.40 6.65 5.69
CA ALA A 68 -21.00 7.95 6.22
C ALA A 68 -19.59 7.88 6.80
N ALA A 69 -18.89 9.02 6.77
CA ALA A 69 -17.62 9.18 7.47
C ALA A 69 -17.84 8.93 8.96
N ALA A 70 -16.89 8.23 9.60
CA ALA A 70 -16.93 8.07 11.04
C ALA A 70 -16.66 9.45 11.68
N GLY A 71 -17.51 9.84 12.65
CA GLY A 71 -17.22 11.04 13.44
C GLY A 71 -15.97 10.82 14.28
N LEU A 72 -15.15 11.87 14.44
CA LEU A 72 -14.02 11.84 15.36
C LEU A 72 -14.53 11.80 16.81
N ASP A 73 -14.05 10.86 17.61
CA ASP A 73 -14.32 10.84 19.05
C ASP A 73 -13.36 11.81 19.78
N GLU A 74 -13.82 12.41 20.88
CA GLU A 74 -12.97 13.19 21.78
C GLU A 74 -11.83 12.33 22.35
N GLN A 75 -12.07 11.05 22.56
CA GLN A 75 -11.06 10.10 23.04
C GLN A 75 -9.87 10.00 22.08
N GLU A 76 -10.08 10.07 20.76
CA GLU A 76 -8.99 10.02 19.78
C GLU A 76 -8.09 11.26 19.84
N VAL A 77 -8.67 12.41 20.17
CA VAL A 77 -7.91 13.65 20.42
C VAL A 77 -7.09 13.53 21.70
N ASP A 78 -7.68 12.98 22.76
CA ASP A 78 -7.00 12.73 24.03
C ASP A 78 -5.84 11.74 23.90
N ASP A 79 -6.06 10.63 23.20
CA ASP A 79 -5.03 9.61 22.99
C ASP A 79 -3.85 10.17 22.17
N TYR A 80 -4.14 10.97 21.14
CA TYR A 80 -3.10 11.63 20.35
C TYR A 80 -2.32 12.68 21.16
N LEU A 81 -3.00 13.45 22.01
CA LEU A 81 -2.37 14.39 22.93
C LEU A 81 -1.47 13.68 23.94
N GLU A 82 -1.94 12.57 24.50
CA GLU A 82 -1.16 11.75 25.43
C GLU A 82 0.07 11.16 24.72
N HIS A 83 -0.07 10.72 23.47
CA HIS A 83 1.06 10.27 22.67
C HIS A 83 2.11 11.37 22.48
N LEU A 84 1.71 12.59 22.09
CA LEU A 84 2.61 13.74 21.98
C LEU A 84 3.28 14.07 23.32
N ARG A 85 2.53 13.98 24.42
CA ARG A 85 3.06 14.22 25.76
C ARG A 85 4.13 13.20 26.15
N GLN A 86 3.93 11.94 25.80
CA GLN A 86 4.91 10.88 26.03
C GLN A 86 6.16 11.06 25.18
N GLN A 87 6.03 11.54 23.93
CA GLN A 87 7.17 11.83 23.06
C GLN A 87 8.00 13.01 23.58
N ALA A 88 7.35 14.02 24.17
CA ALA A 88 8.03 15.18 24.74
C ALA A 88 8.54 14.97 26.17
N ALA A 89 8.53 13.72 26.66
CA ALA A 89 9.07 13.39 27.96
C ALA A 89 10.58 13.56 27.98
N THR A 90 11.10 14.00 29.12
CA THR A 90 12.54 14.05 29.39
C THR A 90 12.94 12.88 30.28
N PHE A 91 14.24 12.59 30.33
CA PHE A 91 14.78 11.52 31.15
C PHE A 91 15.71 12.11 32.20
N GLU A 92 15.42 11.82 33.48
CA GLU A 92 16.23 12.25 34.60
C GLU A 92 17.01 11.06 35.17
N PRO A 93 18.32 11.20 35.46
CA PRO A 93 19.12 10.11 36.01
C PRO A 93 18.71 9.76 37.44
N LEU A 94 18.71 8.46 37.72
CA LEU A 94 18.47 7.87 39.03
C LEU A 94 19.73 7.19 39.54
N ASN A 95 20.07 7.45 40.81
CA ASN A 95 21.18 6.80 41.50
C ASN A 95 20.67 5.62 42.35
N ARG A 96 19.95 4.71 41.72
CA ARG A 96 19.48 3.44 42.33
C ARG A 96 19.40 2.35 41.27
N PRO A 97 19.37 1.07 41.67
CA PRO A 97 19.09 -0.03 40.75
C PRO A 97 17.78 0.16 39.98
N ALA A 98 17.76 -0.30 38.73
CA ALA A 98 16.61 -0.23 37.85
C ALA A 98 15.48 -1.14 38.36
N ILE A 99 14.25 -0.62 38.33
CA ILE A 99 13.04 -1.40 38.60
C ILE A 99 12.08 -1.32 37.40
N ARG A 100 11.05 -2.16 37.40
CA ARG A 100 10.01 -2.14 36.37
C ARG A 100 9.41 -0.73 36.21
N GLY A 101 9.35 -0.24 34.97
CA GLY A 101 8.86 1.10 34.62
C GLY A 101 9.94 2.20 34.60
N ASP A 102 11.15 1.93 35.07
CA ASP A 102 12.31 2.80 34.81
C ASP A 102 12.79 2.61 33.37
N TRP A 103 13.61 3.55 32.92
CA TRP A 103 14.32 3.48 31.65
C TRP A 103 15.80 3.25 31.91
N VAL A 104 16.45 2.44 31.09
CA VAL A 104 17.89 2.19 31.16
C VAL A 104 18.53 2.56 29.85
N ARG A 105 19.67 3.24 29.93
CA ARG A 105 20.54 3.53 28.78
C ARG A 105 21.64 2.48 28.76
N LEU A 106 21.73 1.72 27.68
CA LEU A 106 22.53 0.49 27.59
C LEU A 106 23.45 0.55 26.39
N ASP A 107 24.64 -0.03 26.56
CA ASP A 107 25.45 -0.46 25.42
C ASP A 107 25.34 -1.98 25.28
N LEU A 108 25.18 -2.41 24.03
CA LEU A 108 24.99 -3.79 23.61
C LEU A 108 26.16 -4.23 22.74
N ALA A 109 26.70 -5.42 23.00
CA ALA A 109 27.69 -6.05 22.14
C ALA A 109 27.45 -7.56 22.03
N ALA A 110 27.13 -8.02 20.82
CA ALA A 110 26.89 -9.42 20.50
C ALA A 110 28.17 -10.12 20.01
N THR A 111 28.40 -11.33 20.51
CA THR A 111 29.48 -12.24 20.09
C THR A 111 28.92 -13.63 19.81
N VAL A 112 29.50 -14.34 18.84
CA VAL A 112 29.20 -15.76 18.54
C VAL A 112 30.53 -16.51 18.60
N ALA A 113 30.65 -17.50 19.49
CA ALA A 113 31.90 -18.23 19.73
C ALA A 113 33.11 -17.28 19.94
N GLU A 114 32.91 -16.24 20.78
CA GLU A 114 33.87 -15.17 21.07
C GLU A 114 34.26 -14.25 19.90
N VAL A 115 33.67 -14.44 18.71
CA VAL A 115 33.85 -13.55 17.57
C VAL A 115 32.76 -12.48 17.57
N ALA A 116 33.14 -11.21 17.47
CA ALA A 116 32.17 -10.12 17.37
C ALA A 116 31.28 -10.27 16.14
N VAL A 117 29.97 -10.08 16.33
CA VAL A 117 29.00 -10.11 15.23
C VAL A 117 29.08 -8.77 14.49
N ASP A 118 29.14 -8.82 13.16
CA ASP A 118 29.08 -7.61 12.34
C ASP A 118 27.73 -6.90 12.51
N HIS A 119 27.75 -5.58 12.70
CA HIS A 119 26.61 -4.78 13.17
C HIS A 119 25.96 -5.24 14.50
N GLY A 120 26.60 -6.12 15.26
CA GLY A 120 26.12 -6.62 16.55
C GLY A 120 26.37 -5.69 17.74
N ARG A 121 26.68 -4.41 17.49
CA ARG A 121 26.93 -3.41 18.53
C ARG A 121 25.94 -2.26 18.42
N ALA A 122 25.35 -1.90 19.55
CA ALA A 122 24.52 -0.71 19.65
C ALA A 122 24.93 0.06 20.90
N HIS A 123 25.13 1.37 20.76
CA HIS A 123 25.50 2.25 21.85
C HIS A 123 24.32 3.15 22.20
N ASP A 124 24.23 3.53 23.48
CA ASP A 124 23.22 4.47 23.97
C ASP A 124 21.76 4.05 23.71
N VAL A 125 21.49 2.75 23.72
CA VAL A 125 20.15 2.22 23.53
C VAL A 125 19.31 2.52 24.76
N LEU A 126 18.21 3.24 24.53
CA LEU A 126 17.27 3.62 25.58
C LEU A 126 16.13 2.59 25.62
N HIS A 127 16.01 1.88 26.74
CA HIS A 127 15.08 0.76 26.92
C HIS A 127 14.20 0.94 28.16
N GLU A 128 12.92 0.57 28.08
CA GLU A 128 11.97 0.61 29.20
C GLU A 128 11.89 -0.75 29.87
N VAL A 129 12.23 -0.81 31.16
CA VAL A 129 12.30 -2.07 31.90
C VAL A 129 10.89 -2.64 32.13
N GLY A 130 10.62 -3.81 31.58
CA GLY A 130 9.37 -4.56 31.74
C GLY A 130 8.39 -4.45 30.56
N ARG A 131 8.84 -3.91 29.42
CA ARG A 131 8.03 -3.77 28.19
C ARG A 131 8.20 -4.95 27.21
N ASP A 132 9.15 -5.86 27.47
CA ASP A 132 9.36 -7.14 26.78
C ASP A 132 9.40 -7.06 25.22
N HIS A 133 9.99 -5.99 24.68
CA HIS A 133 9.90 -5.68 23.24
C HIS A 133 11.23 -5.68 22.49
N ALA A 134 12.38 -5.64 23.20
CA ALA A 134 13.68 -5.44 22.56
C ALA A 134 14.45 -6.75 22.35
N LEU A 135 14.69 -7.51 23.42
CA LEU A 135 15.40 -8.79 23.39
C LEU A 135 14.84 -9.70 24.50
N PRO A 136 14.53 -10.97 24.20
CA PRO A 136 14.14 -11.93 25.22
C PRO A 136 15.18 -12.01 26.35
N GLY A 137 14.73 -11.95 27.61
CA GLY A 137 15.61 -11.99 28.78
C GLY A 137 16.32 -10.67 29.13
N LEU A 138 16.16 -9.62 28.31
CA LEU A 138 16.76 -8.32 28.61
C LEU A 138 16.22 -7.70 29.89
N ASP A 139 14.88 -7.71 30.06
CA ASP A 139 14.21 -7.10 31.20
C ASP A 139 14.66 -7.75 32.53
N GLU A 140 14.77 -9.07 32.55
CA GLU A 140 15.23 -9.83 33.71
C GLU A 140 16.70 -9.52 34.04
N ALA A 141 17.54 -9.41 33.00
CA ALA A 141 18.96 -9.16 33.17
C ALA A 141 19.27 -7.74 33.67
N VAL A 142 18.50 -6.73 33.26
CA VAL A 142 18.73 -5.33 33.66
C VAL A 142 18.00 -4.94 34.95
N THR A 143 16.98 -5.70 35.36
CA THR A 143 16.26 -5.44 36.61
C THR A 143 17.19 -5.65 37.80
N GLY A 144 17.27 -4.65 38.69
CA GLY A 144 18.16 -4.69 39.85
C GLY A 144 19.61 -4.31 39.57
N LEU A 145 19.95 -3.92 38.32
CA LEU A 145 21.28 -3.37 37.99
C LEU A 145 21.30 -1.85 38.12
N GLY A 146 22.43 -1.32 38.57
CA GLY A 146 22.72 0.11 38.65
C GLY A 146 23.60 0.63 37.50
N PRO A 147 23.85 1.95 37.45
CA PRO A 147 24.78 2.53 36.49
C PRO A 147 26.19 1.96 36.65
N GLY A 148 26.80 1.53 35.56
CA GLY A 148 28.13 0.92 35.49
C GLY A 148 28.12 -0.61 35.52
N ASP A 149 27.00 -1.23 35.88
CA ASP A 149 26.92 -2.68 35.96
C ASP A 149 26.92 -3.32 34.56
N VAL A 150 27.53 -4.51 34.48
CA VAL A 150 27.64 -5.30 33.26
C VAL A 150 27.00 -6.65 33.49
N THR A 151 26.20 -7.09 32.53
CA THR A 151 25.61 -8.44 32.52
C THR A 151 25.67 -9.02 31.11
N THR A 152 25.32 -10.29 30.98
CA THR A 152 25.32 -11.02 29.72
C THR A 152 24.06 -11.85 29.60
N ILE A 153 23.47 -11.87 28.40
CA ILE A 153 22.36 -12.73 28.06
C ILE A 153 22.71 -13.56 26.82
N GLU A 154 22.07 -14.72 26.68
CA GLU A 154 22.12 -15.51 25.44
C GLU A 154 20.85 -15.26 24.63
N THR A 155 21.01 -15.06 23.32
CA THR A 155 19.88 -14.89 22.40
C THR A 155 20.20 -15.51 21.04
N VAL A 156 19.18 -15.75 20.23
CA VAL A 156 19.33 -16.26 18.86
C VAL A 156 19.26 -15.09 17.89
N LEU A 157 20.25 -14.99 16.99
CA LEU A 157 20.28 -13.91 16.00
C LEU A 157 19.18 -14.10 14.96
N VAL A 158 18.34 -13.07 14.77
CA VAL A 158 17.21 -13.08 13.84
C VAL A 158 17.55 -12.54 12.44
N GLY A 159 18.77 -12.04 12.22
CA GLY A 159 19.19 -11.52 10.91
C GLY A 159 20.71 -11.43 10.74
N GLY A 160 21.15 -11.19 9.49
CA GLY A 160 22.55 -11.10 9.11
C GLY A 160 23.22 -12.44 8.78
N PRO A 161 24.52 -12.46 8.45
CA PRO A 161 25.24 -13.66 7.99
C PRO A 161 25.30 -14.80 9.02
N GLN A 162 25.01 -14.52 10.29
CA GLN A 162 25.04 -15.46 11.41
C GLN A 162 23.63 -15.74 11.97
N GLN A 163 22.58 -15.49 11.18
CA GLN A 163 21.19 -15.76 11.56
C GLN A 163 20.99 -17.22 12.03
N GLY A 164 20.19 -17.41 13.07
CA GLY A 164 19.86 -18.71 13.66
C GLY A 164 20.93 -19.26 14.61
N ARG A 165 22.07 -18.57 14.78
CA ARG A 165 23.10 -18.97 15.74
C ARG A 165 22.87 -18.30 17.10
N THR A 166 23.20 -19.03 18.16
CA THR A 166 23.22 -18.49 19.53
C THR A 166 24.36 -17.49 19.68
N ALA A 167 24.03 -16.28 20.10
CA ALA A 167 24.95 -15.20 20.40
C ALA A 167 24.87 -14.82 21.88
N THR A 168 26.02 -14.51 22.47
CA THR A 168 26.12 -13.90 23.79
C THR A 168 26.11 -12.39 23.62
N VAL A 169 25.15 -11.71 24.24
CA VAL A 169 25.03 -10.25 24.22
C VAL A 169 25.47 -9.72 25.56
N SER A 170 26.58 -8.96 25.56
CA SER A 170 26.99 -8.16 26.72
C SER A 170 26.16 -6.88 26.77
N LEU A 171 25.68 -6.60 27.98
CA LEU A 171 24.85 -5.46 28.34
C LEU A 171 25.62 -4.62 29.36
N THR A 172 25.91 -3.36 29.03
CA THR A 172 26.50 -2.41 29.97
C THR A 172 25.50 -1.32 30.30
N VAL A 173 25.11 -1.19 31.57
CA VAL A 173 24.19 -0.14 32.02
C VAL A 173 24.95 1.18 32.14
N ARG A 174 24.65 2.14 31.27
CA ARG A 174 25.22 3.49 31.33
C ARG A 174 24.51 4.37 32.35
N ALA A 175 23.19 4.31 32.38
CA ALA A 175 22.37 5.08 33.31
C ALA A 175 21.02 4.40 33.55
N VAL A 176 20.52 4.57 34.77
CA VAL A 176 19.11 4.33 35.10
C VAL A 176 18.42 5.69 35.08
N LEU A 177 17.26 5.78 34.45
CA LEU A 177 16.57 7.00 34.11
C LEU A 177 15.09 6.89 34.52
N ARG A 178 14.52 7.99 35.02
CA ARG A 178 13.08 8.15 35.15
C ARG A 178 12.56 8.99 34.00
N ARG A 179 11.50 8.51 33.33
CA ARG A 179 10.76 9.32 32.35
C ARG A 179 9.91 10.36 33.07
N VAL A 180 10.15 11.63 32.79
CA VAL A 180 9.36 12.76 33.28
C VAL A 180 8.57 13.32 32.13
N THR A 181 7.28 13.01 32.12
CA THR A 181 6.33 13.60 31.18
C THR A 181 5.96 15.01 31.63
N PRO A 182 5.96 16.00 30.73
CA PRO A 182 5.48 17.34 31.06
C PRO A 182 4.00 17.31 31.49
N ALA A 183 3.59 18.29 32.28
CA ALA A 183 2.17 18.53 32.54
C ALA A 183 1.47 19.01 31.25
N LEU A 184 0.22 18.59 31.03
CA LEU A 184 -0.60 19.12 29.95
C LEU A 184 -1.08 20.52 30.33
N GLY A 185 -0.60 21.51 29.62
CA GLY A 185 -0.93 22.92 29.83
C GLY A 185 -0.35 23.81 28.75
N ASP A 186 -0.48 25.13 28.91
CA ASP A 186 -0.10 26.10 27.88
C ASP A 186 1.42 26.09 27.60
N GLU A 187 2.25 25.85 28.63
CA GLU A 187 3.69 25.67 28.45
C GLU A 187 4.04 24.45 27.58
N PHE A 188 3.29 23.35 27.72
CA PHE A 188 3.46 22.18 26.85
C PHE A 188 3.05 22.52 25.41
N ALA A 189 1.93 23.22 25.23
CA ALA A 189 1.46 23.65 23.91
C ALA A 189 2.49 24.53 23.18
N ALA A 190 3.03 25.53 23.88
CA ALA A 190 4.07 26.42 23.36
C ALA A 190 5.40 25.71 23.04
N ARG A 191 5.66 24.56 23.67
CA ARG A 191 6.87 23.76 23.41
C ARG A 191 6.72 22.81 22.22
N ILE A 192 5.50 22.34 21.93
CA ILE A 192 5.21 21.46 20.79
C ILE A 192 5.17 22.25 19.48
N GLY A 193 4.78 23.53 19.53
CA GLY A 193 4.75 24.41 18.37
C GLY A 193 4.33 25.83 18.74
N GLU A 194 3.97 26.62 17.73
CA GLU A 194 3.51 28.01 17.88
C GLU A 194 2.06 28.09 18.39
N PHE A 195 1.75 27.36 19.46
CA PHE A 195 0.43 27.37 20.09
C PHE A 195 0.45 28.24 21.33
N THR A 196 -0.57 29.10 21.46
CA THR A 196 -0.71 30.03 22.59
C THR A 196 -1.28 29.37 23.84
N GLY A 197 -1.86 28.17 23.71
CA GLY A 197 -2.38 27.40 24.83
C GLY A 197 -2.87 26.00 24.44
N LEU A 198 -3.22 25.20 25.46
CA LEU A 198 -3.61 23.81 25.27
C LEU A 198 -4.86 23.67 24.39
N ALA A 199 -5.84 24.56 24.55
CA ALA A 199 -7.07 24.54 23.75
C ALA A 199 -6.79 24.69 22.24
N GLU A 200 -5.83 25.54 21.86
CA GLU A 200 -5.43 25.74 20.46
C GLU A 200 -4.73 24.50 19.90
N LEU A 201 -3.83 23.88 20.68
CA LEU A 201 -3.20 22.61 20.33
C LEU A 201 -4.26 21.50 20.13
N ARG A 202 -5.25 21.40 21.03
CA ARG A 202 -6.35 20.41 20.89
C ARG A 202 -7.15 20.65 19.60
N ALA A 203 -7.48 21.90 19.29
CA ALA A 203 -8.22 22.25 18.09
C ALA A 203 -7.43 21.91 16.81
N ALA A 204 -6.13 22.19 16.80
CA ALA A 204 -5.24 21.85 15.68
C ALA A 204 -5.12 20.33 15.47
N ILE A 205 -4.98 19.56 16.56
CA ILE A 205 -4.97 18.09 16.51
C ILE A 205 -6.29 17.56 15.98
N ARG A 206 -7.41 18.06 16.49
CA ARG A 206 -8.75 17.68 15.98
C ARG A 206 -8.86 17.96 14.49
N ALA A 207 -8.49 19.15 14.03
CA ALA A 207 -8.54 19.50 12.61
C ALA A 207 -7.68 18.55 11.76
N ARG A 208 -6.50 18.18 12.25
CA ARG A 208 -5.60 17.23 11.58
C ARG A 208 -6.19 15.83 11.51
N LEU A 209 -6.77 15.33 12.61
CA LEU A 209 -7.38 14.00 12.66
C LEU A 209 -8.63 13.95 11.77
N VAL A 210 -9.46 14.99 11.79
CA VAL A 210 -10.63 15.13 10.89
C VAL A 210 -10.20 15.14 9.42
N ALA A 211 -9.17 15.93 9.05
CA ALA A 211 -8.69 15.94 7.67
C ALA A 211 -8.19 14.56 7.22
N ARG A 212 -7.43 13.89 8.08
CA ARG A 212 -6.91 12.54 7.80
C ARG A 212 -8.02 11.49 7.71
N ALA A 213 -8.99 11.53 8.62
CA ALA A 213 -10.15 10.65 8.60
C ALA A 213 -10.99 10.89 7.35
N ALA A 214 -11.23 12.15 7.00
CA ALA A 214 -11.95 12.52 5.78
C ALA A 214 -11.26 11.98 4.52
N ASP A 215 -9.92 12.04 4.44
CA ASP A 215 -9.18 11.46 3.31
C ASP A 215 -9.34 9.93 3.24
N TYR A 216 -9.18 9.23 4.36
CA TYR A 216 -9.36 7.76 4.42
C TYR A 216 -10.78 7.35 4.08
N ASP A 217 -11.78 8.00 4.70
CA ASP A 217 -13.19 7.73 4.47
C ASP A 217 -13.58 8.06 3.03
N HIS A 218 -13.04 9.14 2.45
CA HIS A 218 -13.24 9.47 1.04
C HIS A 218 -12.67 8.39 0.11
N ILE A 219 -11.45 7.91 0.35
CA ILE A 219 -10.84 6.83 -0.44
C ILE A 219 -11.65 5.53 -0.28
N ALA A 220 -12.06 5.20 0.94
CA ALA A 220 -12.89 4.02 1.21
C ALA A 220 -14.26 4.12 0.54
N ALA A 221 -14.90 5.29 0.58
CA ALA A 221 -16.16 5.57 -0.10
C ALA A 221 -16.01 5.46 -1.62
N CYS A 222 -14.97 6.05 -2.21
CA CYS A 222 -14.63 5.90 -3.63
C CYS A 222 -14.48 4.43 -4.02
N ARG A 223 -13.70 3.66 -3.26
CA ARG A 223 -13.50 2.23 -3.51
C ARG A 223 -14.80 1.45 -3.41
N SER A 224 -15.62 1.76 -2.41
CA SER A 224 -16.93 1.12 -2.21
C SER A 224 -17.90 1.43 -3.36
N ALA A 225 -17.98 2.68 -3.80
CA ALA A 225 -18.83 3.11 -4.89
C ALA A 225 -18.43 2.43 -6.22
N VAL A 226 -17.13 2.42 -6.54
CA VAL A 226 -16.62 1.77 -7.76
C VAL A 226 -16.88 0.27 -7.72
N ARG A 227 -16.67 -0.39 -6.57
CA ARG A 227 -16.97 -1.82 -6.42
C ARG A 227 -18.46 -2.11 -6.65
N GLN A 228 -19.36 -1.35 -6.03
CA GLN A 228 -20.80 -1.52 -6.22
C GLN A 228 -21.23 -1.29 -7.67
N ALA A 229 -20.67 -0.27 -8.34
CA ALA A 229 -20.90 -0.04 -9.77
C ALA A 229 -20.42 -1.24 -10.60
N ALA A 230 -19.23 -1.79 -10.29
CA ALA A 230 -18.65 -2.93 -10.98
C ALA A 230 -19.46 -4.22 -10.77
N ASP A 231 -19.99 -4.45 -9.57
CA ASP A 231 -20.85 -5.58 -9.23
C ASP A 231 -22.17 -5.51 -9.99
N ALA A 232 -22.85 -4.37 -9.92
CA ALA A 232 -24.13 -4.17 -10.60
C ALA A 232 -24.02 -4.24 -12.13
N ALA A 233 -22.91 -3.76 -12.70
CA ALA A 233 -22.66 -3.80 -14.14
C ALA A 233 -22.07 -5.14 -14.64
N GLY A 234 -21.79 -6.09 -13.74
CA GLY A 234 -21.18 -7.38 -14.10
C GLY A 234 -19.78 -7.26 -14.73
N VAL A 235 -19.06 -6.18 -14.42
CA VAL A 235 -17.72 -5.94 -14.95
C VAL A 235 -16.77 -6.97 -14.36
N ALA A 236 -15.99 -7.65 -15.21
CA ALA A 236 -14.86 -8.45 -14.74
C ALA A 236 -13.66 -8.21 -15.65
N ALA A 237 -12.46 -8.27 -15.08
CA ALA A 237 -11.23 -8.12 -15.83
C ALA A 237 -11.03 -9.31 -16.79
N PRO A 238 -10.72 -9.07 -18.07
CA PRO A 238 -10.36 -10.14 -19.00
C PRO A 238 -9.08 -10.86 -18.54
N GLU A 239 -9.07 -12.19 -18.57
CA GLU A 239 -7.91 -13.00 -18.11
C GLU A 239 -6.62 -12.68 -18.85
N SER A 240 -6.70 -12.35 -20.14
CA SER A 240 -5.53 -11.94 -20.93
C SER A 240 -4.93 -10.62 -20.44
N LEU A 241 -5.77 -9.67 -20.03
CA LEU A 241 -5.30 -8.41 -19.44
C LEU A 241 -4.70 -8.64 -18.04
N VAL A 242 -5.31 -9.52 -17.23
CA VAL A 242 -4.78 -9.91 -15.90
C VAL A 242 -3.40 -10.55 -16.04
N ARG A 243 -3.26 -11.56 -16.91
CA ARG A 243 -1.96 -12.24 -17.16
C ARG A 243 -0.89 -11.27 -17.66
N TRP A 244 -1.28 -10.31 -18.48
CA TRP A 244 -0.36 -9.31 -19.01
C TRP A 244 0.16 -8.37 -17.91
N GLU A 245 -0.73 -7.84 -17.08
CA GLU A 245 -0.35 -7.00 -15.94
C GLU A 245 0.45 -7.78 -14.90
N LEU A 246 0.11 -9.04 -14.66
CA LEU A 246 0.88 -9.93 -13.77
C LEU A 246 2.33 -10.00 -14.22
N ARG A 247 2.57 -10.31 -15.51
CA ARG A 247 3.93 -10.34 -16.07
C ARG A 247 4.65 -9.02 -15.89
N ARG A 248 4.00 -7.89 -16.20
CA ARG A 248 4.59 -6.56 -16.03
C ARG A 248 4.93 -6.25 -14.56
N HIS A 249 4.09 -6.69 -13.63
CA HIS A 249 4.33 -6.55 -12.21
C HIS A 249 5.56 -7.37 -11.79
N LYS A 250 5.64 -8.64 -12.21
CA LYS A 250 6.79 -9.53 -11.97
C LYS A 250 8.08 -8.96 -12.57
N ASP A 251 8.03 -8.45 -13.80
CA ASP A 251 9.19 -7.84 -14.47
C ASP A 251 9.71 -6.62 -13.69
N ARG A 252 8.82 -5.74 -13.22
CA ARG A 252 9.19 -4.58 -12.38
C ARG A 252 9.78 -5.00 -11.04
N LEU A 253 9.15 -5.97 -10.37
CA LEU A 253 9.63 -6.45 -9.08
C LEU A 253 10.99 -7.13 -9.23
N THR A 254 11.17 -7.96 -10.26
CA THR A 254 12.45 -8.61 -10.58
C THR A 254 13.54 -7.58 -10.88
N ALA A 255 13.24 -6.54 -11.66
CA ALA A 255 14.18 -5.47 -11.94
C ALA A 255 14.54 -4.65 -10.68
N ALA A 256 13.60 -4.49 -9.74
CA ALA A 256 13.85 -3.82 -8.47
C ALA A 256 14.72 -4.67 -7.54
N LEU A 257 14.38 -5.96 -7.37
CA LEU A 257 15.13 -6.91 -6.53
C LEU A 257 16.55 -7.15 -7.06
N GLY A 258 16.72 -7.22 -8.38
CA GLY A 258 18.02 -7.36 -9.02
C GLY A 258 19.01 -6.24 -8.67
N ARG A 259 18.53 -5.03 -8.34
CA ARG A 259 19.39 -3.93 -7.85
C ARG A 259 20.01 -4.22 -6.48
N TYR A 260 19.35 -5.06 -5.70
CA TYR A 260 19.80 -5.48 -4.37
C TYR A 260 20.45 -6.87 -4.39
N GLY A 261 20.63 -7.47 -5.58
CA GLY A 261 21.25 -8.79 -5.72
C GLY A 261 20.38 -9.96 -5.24
N VAL A 262 19.07 -9.73 -5.08
CA VAL A 262 18.10 -10.75 -4.62
C VAL A 262 17.29 -11.23 -5.82
N SER A 263 17.09 -12.54 -5.94
CA SER A 263 16.20 -13.12 -6.94
C SER A 263 14.77 -13.29 -6.40
N MET A 264 13.78 -13.31 -7.29
CA MET A 264 12.39 -13.57 -6.93
C MET A 264 12.23 -14.91 -6.19
N ALA A 265 12.96 -15.94 -6.64
CA ALA A 265 12.91 -17.27 -6.04
C ALA A 265 13.40 -17.28 -4.58
N GLU A 266 14.43 -16.50 -4.27
CA GLU A 266 14.94 -16.35 -2.89
C GLU A 266 13.93 -15.62 -1.99
N CYS A 267 13.25 -14.57 -2.50
CA CYS A 267 12.18 -13.90 -1.76
C CYS A 267 11.02 -14.85 -1.42
N LEU A 268 10.50 -15.58 -2.42
CA LEU A 268 9.39 -16.52 -2.23
C LEU A 268 9.76 -17.65 -1.26
N THR A 269 10.99 -18.15 -1.33
CA THR A 269 11.49 -19.17 -0.39
C THR A 269 11.54 -18.64 1.05
N ALA A 270 11.97 -17.39 1.25
CA ALA A 270 12.02 -16.76 2.58
C ALA A 270 10.62 -16.55 3.19
N GLU A 271 9.62 -16.28 2.35
CA GLU A 271 8.22 -16.11 2.74
C GLU A 271 7.46 -17.44 2.89
N GLY A 272 8.06 -18.56 2.44
CA GLY A 272 7.45 -19.88 2.49
C GLY A 272 6.32 -20.08 1.48
N ALA A 273 6.26 -19.26 0.43
CA ALA A 273 5.24 -19.32 -0.61
C ALA A 273 5.78 -19.95 -1.90
N THR A 274 4.93 -20.66 -2.64
CA THR A 274 5.25 -21.14 -3.98
C THR A 274 5.03 -20.05 -5.04
N GLU A 275 5.67 -20.17 -6.20
CA GLU A 275 5.44 -19.23 -7.32
C GLU A 275 3.98 -19.23 -7.78
N ASP A 276 3.34 -20.41 -7.83
CA ASP A 276 1.94 -20.53 -8.24
C ASP A 276 0.97 -19.86 -7.24
N GLU A 277 1.23 -19.98 -5.93
CA GLU A 277 0.43 -19.31 -4.88
C GLU A 277 0.59 -17.79 -4.96
N ALA A 278 1.83 -17.30 -5.10
CA ALA A 278 2.12 -15.88 -5.24
C ALA A 278 1.50 -15.30 -6.52
N ASP A 279 1.60 -16.02 -7.64
CA ASP A 279 1.00 -15.61 -8.90
C ASP A 279 -0.54 -15.59 -8.82
N ALA A 280 -1.15 -16.55 -8.13
CA ALA A 280 -2.60 -16.60 -7.94
C ALA A 280 -3.10 -15.43 -7.06
N GLU A 281 -2.43 -15.16 -5.94
CA GLU A 281 -2.77 -14.06 -5.04
C GLU A 281 -2.61 -12.71 -5.75
N LEU A 282 -1.47 -12.49 -6.42
CA LEU A 282 -1.21 -11.27 -7.16
C LEU A 282 -2.18 -11.10 -8.34
N SER A 283 -2.53 -12.19 -9.04
CA SER A 283 -3.53 -12.16 -10.10
C SER A 283 -4.90 -11.72 -9.59
N ALA A 284 -5.31 -12.16 -8.40
CA ALA A 284 -6.59 -11.75 -7.80
C ALA A 284 -6.59 -10.24 -7.47
N VAL A 285 -5.49 -9.72 -6.93
CA VAL A 285 -5.31 -8.28 -6.68
C VAL A 285 -5.38 -7.47 -7.98
N ILE A 286 -4.65 -7.90 -9.01
CA ILE A 286 -4.62 -7.25 -10.33
C ILE A 286 -6.00 -7.29 -10.99
N ALA A 287 -6.69 -8.42 -10.93
CA ALA A 287 -8.05 -8.56 -11.47
C ALA A 287 -9.02 -7.59 -10.79
N GLY A 288 -8.92 -7.41 -9.47
CA GLY A 288 -9.70 -6.41 -8.72
C GLY A 288 -9.42 -4.97 -9.15
N GLN A 289 -8.15 -4.62 -9.35
CA GLN A 289 -7.73 -3.29 -9.81
C GLN A 289 -8.24 -3.01 -11.23
N LEU A 290 -7.97 -3.90 -12.17
CA LEU A 290 -8.43 -3.79 -13.56
C LEU A 290 -9.96 -3.72 -13.64
N ARG A 291 -10.67 -4.50 -12.81
CA ARG A 291 -12.13 -4.42 -12.72
C ARG A 291 -12.61 -3.02 -12.33
N ALA A 292 -11.97 -2.39 -11.35
CA ALA A 292 -12.30 -1.03 -10.94
C ALA A 292 -12.01 -0.01 -12.05
N GLU A 293 -10.86 -0.11 -12.72
CA GLU A 293 -10.49 0.77 -13.82
C GLU A 293 -11.46 0.66 -14.99
N LEU A 294 -11.76 -0.56 -15.45
CA LEU A 294 -12.70 -0.81 -16.54
C LEU A 294 -14.11 -0.32 -16.22
N THR A 295 -14.50 -0.34 -14.94
CA THR A 295 -15.79 0.23 -14.51
C THR A 295 -15.80 1.74 -14.66
N LEU A 296 -14.71 2.42 -14.29
CA LEU A 296 -14.57 3.86 -14.47
C LEU A 296 -14.50 4.26 -15.95
N ASP A 297 -13.84 3.45 -16.78
CA ASP A 297 -13.83 3.67 -18.24
C ASP A 297 -15.22 3.51 -18.85
N LEU A 298 -16.00 2.52 -18.39
CA LEU A 298 -17.39 2.35 -18.79
C LEU A 298 -18.24 3.56 -18.40
N ILE A 299 -18.03 4.12 -17.20
CA ILE A 299 -18.70 5.36 -16.76
C ILE A 299 -18.30 6.51 -17.67
N ALA A 300 -17.00 6.70 -17.92
CA ALA A 300 -16.50 7.75 -18.81
C ALA A 300 -17.13 7.65 -20.20
N HIS A 301 -17.21 6.45 -20.77
CA HIS A 301 -17.81 6.21 -22.07
C HIS A 301 -19.33 6.47 -22.06
N ARG A 302 -20.06 5.93 -21.08
CA ARG A 302 -21.52 6.07 -20.96
C ARG A 302 -21.97 7.52 -20.83
N TYR A 303 -21.20 8.33 -20.10
CA TYR A 303 -21.50 9.74 -19.85
C TYR A 303 -20.75 10.69 -20.79
N ALA A 304 -20.09 10.16 -21.83
CA ALA A 304 -19.33 10.92 -22.82
C ALA A 304 -18.33 11.91 -22.19
N ILE A 305 -17.65 11.48 -21.12
CA ILE A 305 -16.63 12.27 -20.44
C ILE A 305 -15.43 12.45 -21.37
N GLY A 306 -14.98 13.69 -21.53
CA GLY A 306 -13.85 14.05 -22.38
C GLY A 306 -12.58 14.37 -21.59
N ALA A 307 -11.43 14.18 -22.25
CA ALA A 307 -10.12 14.64 -21.79
C ALA A 307 -9.54 15.61 -22.83
N THR A 308 -9.15 16.80 -22.36
CA THR A 308 -8.48 17.82 -23.18
C THR A 308 -7.00 17.51 -23.30
N ASP A 309 -6.36 17.99 -24.36
CA ASP A 309 -4.93 17.76 -24.58
C ASP A 309 -4.05 18.34 -23.47
N ALA A 310 -4.47 19.47 -22.88
CA ALA A 310 -3.79 20.08 -21.75
C ALA A 310 -3.83 19.19 -20.50
N GLU A 311 -4.97 18.57 -20.18
CA GLU A 311 -5.10 17.64 -19.06
C GLU A 311 -4.27 16.37 -19.27
N VAL A 312 -4.26 15.84 -20.49
CA VAL A 312 -3.45 14.66 -20.85
C VAL A 312 -1.97 14.98 -20.73
N ALA A 313 -1.53 16.16 -21.17
CA ALA A 313 -0.14 16.60 -21.06
C ALA A 313 0.29 16.81 -19.60
N GLU A 314 -0.59 17.35 -18.76
CA GLU A 314 -0.33 17.48 -17.32
C GLU A 314 -0.21 16.10 -16.65
N GLU A 315 -1.14 15.19 -16.94
CA GLU A 315 -1.09 13.83 -16.39
C GLU A 315 0.16 13.07 -16.88
N ALA A 316 0.60 13.29 -18.12
CA ALA A 316 1.82 12.70 -18.65
C ALA A 316 3.10 13.16 -17.95
N ARG A 317 3.08 14.31 -17.24
CA ARG A 317 4.22 14.76 -16.41
C ARG A 317 4.31 14.00 -15.08
N ARG A 318 3.24 13.34 -14.64
CA ARG A 318 3.25 12.59 -13.40
C ARG A 318 4.06 11.30 -13.58
N PRO A 319 4.90 10.93 -12.59
CA PRO A 319 5.62 9.67 -12.64
C PRO A 319 4.62 8.52 -12.65
N GLY A 320 4.67 7.72 -13.72
CA GLY A 320 3.77 6.59 -13.95
C GLY A 320 4.48 5.49 -14.74
N PRO A 321 3.91 4.28 -14.76
CA PRO A 321 4.51 3.19 -15.51
C PRO A 321 4.36 3.46 -17.02
N ALA A 322 5.38 3.12 -17.81
CA ALA A 322 5.44 3.49 -19.24
C ALA A 322 4.18 3.02 -20.01
N SER A 323 3.56 3.92 -20.76
CA SER A 323 2.37 3.65 -21.57
C SER A 323 2.61 2.57 -22.64
N ARG A 324 1.55 1.86 -23.00
CA ARG A 324 1.57 0.80 -24.02
C ARG A 324 1.52 1.36 -25.44
N THR A 325 2.09 0.62 -26.38
CA THR A 325 1.84 0.73 -27.81
C THR A 325 0.97 -0.45 -28.26
N GLY A 326 -0.24 -0.17 -28.79
CA GLY A 326 -1.20 -1.17 -29.28
C GLY A 326 -2.20 -1.70 -28.21
N GLY A 327 -3.48 -1.74 -28.56
CA GLY A 327 -4.59 -2.20 -27.70
C GLY A 327 -4.99 -1.22 -26.58
N TYR A 328 -5.88 -1.67 -25.66
CA TYR A 328 -6.28 -0.89 -24.47
C TYR A 328 -5.11 -0.67 -23.51
N ASP A 329 -4.83 0.59 -23.13
CA ASP A 329 -3.79 0.92 -22.15
C ASP A 329 -4.35 1.49 -20.85
N PRO A 330 -4.42 0.67 -19.77
CA PRO A 330 -4.83 1.15 -18.46
C PRO A 330 -3.84 2.14 -17.85
N SER A 331 -2.62 2.25 -18.37
CA SER A 331 -1.61 3.22 -17.90
C SER A 331 -1.47 4.47 -18.77
N SER A 332 -2.36 4.68 -19.75
CA SER A 332 -2.27 5.89 -20.58
C SER A 332 -2.70 7.14 -19.79
N PRO A 333 -2.01 8.29 -19.94
CA PRO A 333 -2.40 9.53 -19.28
C PRO A 333 -3.84 9.95 -19.59
N ARG A 334 -4.29 9.70 -20.83
CA ARG A 334 -5.68 9.95 -21.22
C ARG A 334 -6.68 9.10 -20.44
N ALA A 335 -6.41 7.80 -20.27
CA ALA A 335 -7.27 6.92 -19.48
C ALA A 335 -7.29 7.36 -18.01
N ASN A 336 -6.15 7.78 -17.44
CA ASN A 336 -6.10 8.29 -16.06
C ASN A 336 -6.98 9.54 -15.87
N VAL A 337 -6.90 10.51 -16.80
CA VAL A 337 -7.73 11.72 -16.76
C VAL A 337 -9.22 11.36 -16.84
N LEU A 338 -9.59 10.47 -17.77
CA LEU A 338 -10.97 10.04 -17.93
C LEU A 338 -11.52 9.32 -16.69
N ARG A 339 -10.74 8.39 -16.12
CA ARG A 339 -11.13 7.67 -14.89
C ARG A 339 -11.23 8.59 -13.68
N GLY A 340 -10.32 9.56 -13.55
CA GLY A 340 -10.40 10.58 -12.50
C GLY A 340 -11.70 11.39 -12.59
N LYS A 341 -12.06 11.86 -13.78
CA LYS A 341 -13.32 12.57 -14.00
C LYS A 341 -14.56 11.68 -13.82
N ALA A 342 -14.48 10.41 -14.25
CA ALA A 342 -15.55 9.44 -14.04
C ALA A 342 -15.78 9.15 -12.55
N LEU A 343 -14.72 9.08 -11.75
CA LEU A 343 -14.81 8.92 -10.31
C LEU A 343 -15.46 10.14 -9.65
N VAL A 344 -15.10 11.35 -10.08
CA VAL A 344 -15.75 12.59 -9.61
C VAL A 344 -17.25 12.57 -9.92
N LEU A 345 -17.63 12.19 -11.14
CA LEU A 345 -19.04 12.04 -11.51
C LEU A 345 -19.75 10.99 -10.64
N LEU A 346 -19.17 9.81 -10.49
CA LEU A 346 -19.70 8.75 -9.64
C LEU A 346 -19.94 9.26 -8.22
N MET A 347 -18.94 9.87 -7.59
CA MET A 347 -19.03 10.35 -6.21
C MET A 347 -20.02 11.50 -6.04
N SER A 348 -20.25 12.32 -7.07
CA SER A 348 -21.30 13.35 -7.05
C SER A 348 -22.74 12.82 -7.10
N ARG A 349 -22.93 11.54 -7.45
CA ARG A 349 -24.24 10.89 -7.61
C ARG A 349 -24.55 9.86 -6.54
N VAL A 350 -23.52 9.28 -5.95
CA VAL A 350 -23.65 8.31 -4.86
C VAL A 350 -24.35 8.94 -3.66
N ARG A 351 -25.27 8.18 -3.04
CA ARG A 351 -25.93 8.58 -1.80
C ARG A 351 -25.08 8.19 -0.59
N THR A 352 -25.02 9.07 0.41
CA THR A 352 -24.47 8.73 1.73
C THR A 352 -25.57 8.10 2.58
N ALA A 353 -25.32 6.87 3.06
CA ALA A 353 -26.19 6.25 4.06
C ALA A 353 -26.11 7.11 5.34
N HIS A 354 -27.17 7.86 5.62
CA HIS A 354 -27.35 8.45 6.94
C HIS A 354 -27.89 7.33 7.84
N GLY A 355 -27.13 7.02 8.89
CA GLY A 355 -27.55 6.07 9.93
C GLY A 355 -28.73 6.59 10.75
#